data_AF-K2I1L0-F1
#
_entry.id   AF-K2I1L0-F1
#
_cell.length_a   1.000
_cell.length_b   1.000
_cell.length_c   1.000
_cell.angle_alpha   90.00
_cell.angle_beta   90.00
_cell.angle_gamma   90.00
#
_symmetry.space_group_name_H-M   'P 1'
#
loop_
_entity.id
_entity.type
_entity.pdbx_description
1 polymer ?
#
loop_
_entity_poly.entity_id
_entity_poly.type
_entity_poly.pdbx_seq_one_letter_code
_entity_poly.pdbx_strand_id
1 'polypeptide(L)'
;MIRYALSNNLLQSSFCQSFEKDQKILDFFSYGVVKHLLSLKIVQSFPVCDPSFFTSFRDACMSCRETIFDELLSSYIPSNETKSKRVCMIIAECELQKKNCKNECNKNILFGIQTFLVNCLFTAGCNKEFNASFSLSSPDRTTQRINQIPIYNYNLPLLFA
;
A
#
# COMPACT_ATOMS: atom_id res chain seq x y z
N MET A 1 1.58 13.53 4.80
CA MET A 1 2.53 12.45 5.13
C MET A 1 3.74 12.42 4.22
N ILE A 2 3.60 12.24 2.90
CA ILE A 2 4.74 12.20 1.95
C ILE A 2 5.62 13.46 2.01
N ARG A 3 5.03 14.65 1.98
CA ARG A 3 5.77 15.93 2.14
C ARG A 3 6.57 15.99 3.44
N TYR A 4 5.99 15.51 4.54
CA TYR A 4 6.68 15.48 5.83
C TYR A 4 7.87 14.50 5.80
N ALA A 5 7.68 13.32 5.20
CA ALA A 5 8.76 12.33 5.06
C ALA A 5 9.91 12.87 4.21
N LEU A 6 9.62 13.65 3.18
CA LEU A 6 10.62 14.36 2.38
C LEU A 6 11.35 15.44 3.20
N SER A 7 10.61 16.34 3.87
CA SER A 7 11.20 17.42 4.67
C SER A 7 12.06 16.93 5.83
N ASN A 8 11.84 15.70 6.30
CA ASN A 8 12.61 15.09 7.40
C ASN A 8 13.56 13.97 6.92
N ASN A 9 13.79 13.84 5.61
CA ASN A 9 14.69 12.85 5.01
C ASN A 9 14.43 11.40 5.45
N LEU A 10 13.16 11.04 5.69
CA LEU A 10 12.79 9.72 6.20
C LEU A 10 12.84 8.61 5.13
N LEU A 11 12.82 8.99 3.84
CA LEU A 11 12.77 8.08 2.69
C LEU A 11 13.77 8.53 1.61
N GLN A 12 14.99 8.85 2.04
CA GLN A 12 15.98 9.48 1.18
C GLN A 12 16.35 8.59 -0.02
N SER A 13 16.47 7.27 0.18
CA SER A 13 16.89 6.36 -0.88
C SER A 13 15.85 6.28 -1.99
N SER A 14 14.56 6.21 -1.62
CA SER A 14 13.45 6.09 -2.56
C SER A 14 13.00 7.40 -3.19
N PHE A 15 13.51 8.55 -2.73
CA PHE A 15 13.20 9.85 -3.35
C PHE A 15 14.43 10.55 -3.96
N CYS A 16 15.64 9.99 -3.80
CA CYS A 16 16.85 10.53 -4.43
C CYS A 16 16.83 10.41 -5.97
N GLN A 17 17.29 11.44 -6.67
CA GLN A 17 17.28 11.48 -8.14
C GLN A 17 18.44 10.68 -8.76
N SER A 18 19.57 10.53 -8.06
CA SER A 18 20.71 9.72 -8.50
C SER A 18 20.52 8.24 -8.13
N PHE A 19 20.76 7.35 -9.10
CA PHE A 19 20.66 5.90 -8.91
C PHE A 19 21.92 5.35 -8.21
N GLU A 20 21.96 5.53 -6.89
CA GLU A 20 23.10 5.18 -6.04
C GLU A 20 23.10 3.70 -5.60
N LYS A 21 24.19 3.27 -4.98
CA LYS A 21 24.36 1.89 -4.49
C LYS A 21 23.20 1.45 -3.59
N ASP A 22 22.73 2.33 -2.73
CA ASP A 22 21.64 2.05 -1.78
C ASP A 22 20.30 1.85 -2.50
N GLN A 23 20.05 2.55 -3.61
CA GLN A 23 18.87 2.32 -4.44
C GLN A 23 18.89 0.93 -5.10
N LYS A 24 20.05 0.45 -5.53
CA LYS A 24 20.18 -0.90 -6.11
C LYS A 24 19.92 -2.00 -5.08
N ILE A 25 20.48 -1.83 -3.88
CA ILE A 25 20.24 -2.74 -2.75
C ILE A 25 18.75 -2.73 -2.41
N LEU A 26 18.15 -1.55 -2.31
CA LEU A 26 16.74 -1.41 -2.00
C LEU A 26 15.84 -2.01 -3.10
N ASP A 27 16.14 -1.77 -4.39
CA ASP A 27 15.42 -2.38 -5.54
C ASP A 27 15.41 -3.91 -5.42
N PHE A 28 16.58 -4.51 -5.15
CA PHE A 28 16.74 -5.96 -5.00
C PHE A 28 15.80 -6.56 -3.94
N PHE A 29 15.69 -5.93 -2.76
CA PHE A 29 14.82 -6.44 -1.69
C PHE A 29 13.36 -6.03 -1.84
N SER A 30 13.09 -4.91 -2.53
CA SER A 30 11.80 -4.24 -2.50
C SER A 30 10.64 -5.14 -2.92
N TYR A 31 10.86 -5.92 -3.97
CA TYR A 31 9.84 -6.81 -4.52
C TYR A 31 9.41 -7.89 -3.52
N GLY A 32 10.35 -8.47 -2.78
CA GLY A 32 10.07 -9.48 -1.75
C GLY A 32 9.28 -8.89 -0.57
N VAL A 33 9.65 -7.68 -0.14
CA VAL A 33 8.94 -6.97 0.94
C VAL A 33 7.49 -6.69 0.56
N VAL A 34 7.25 -6.14 -0.64
CA VAL A 34 5.89 -5.86 -1.10
C VAL A 34 5.07 -7.14 -1.24
N LYS A 35 5.64 -8.20 -1.82
CA LYS A 35 4.97 -9.51 -1.91
C LYS A 35 4.56 -10.03 -0.54
N HIS A 36 5.43 -9.92 0.46
CA HIS A 36 5.14 -10.35 1.82
C HIS A 36 3.98 -9.54 2.43
N LEU A 37 4.03 -8.20 2.35
CA LEU A 37 2.99 -7.33 2.90
C LEU A 37 1.62 -7.54 2.22
N LEU A 38 1.61 -7.68 0.89
CA LEU A 38 0.39 -8.01 0.15
C LEU A 38 -0.14 -9.39 0.55
N SER A 39 0.74 -10.39 0.65
CA SER A 39 0.36 -11.74 1.06
C SER A 39 -0.33 -11.75 2.43
N LEU A 40 0.23 -11.03 3.41
CA LEU A 40 -0.39 -10.88 4.73
C LEU A 40 -1.77 -10.23 4.62
N LYS A 41 -1.89 -9.15 3.85
CA LYS A 41 -3.16 -8.43 3.67
C LYS A 41 -4.22 -9.29 2.98
N ILE A 42 -3.84 -10.10 1.99
CA ILE A 42 -4.74 -11.02 1.28
C ILE A 42 -5.27 -12.07 2.25
N VAL A 43 -4.40 -12.75 3.00
CA VAL A 43 -4.81 -13.77 3.98
C VAL A 43 -5.72 -13.19 5.06
N GLN A 44 -5.47 -11.96 5.49
CA GLN A 44 -6.33 -11.27 6.45
C GLN A 44 -7.71 -10.87 5.89
N SER A 45 -7.81 -10.67 4.57
CA SER A 45 -9.05 -10.20 3.92
C SER A 45 -9.89 -11.35 3.36
N PHE A 46 -9.25 -12.46 2.98
CA PHE A 46 -9.87 -13.64 2.39
C PHE A 46 -9.57 -14.86 3.27
N PRO A 47 -10.44 -15.18 4.25
CA PRO A 47 -10.21 -16.27 5.19
C PRO A 47 -10.19 -17.66 4.55
N VAL A 48 -10.79 -17.81 3.36
CA VAL A 48 -10.67 -18.99 2.51
C VAL A 48 -10.15 -18.52 1.16
N CYS A 49 -8.96 -18.98 0.79
CA CYS A 49 -8.23 -18.55 -0.39
C CYS A 49 -7.53 -19.78 -0.97
N ASP A 50 -7.95 -20.24 -2.15
CA ASP A 50 -7.23 -21.33 -2.81
C ASP A 50 -5.88 -20.82 -3.34
N PRO A 51 -4.85 -21.67 -3.45
CA PRO A 51 -3.51 -21.24 -3.85
C PRO A 51 -3.43 -20.58 -5.23
N SER A 52 -4.34 -20.94 -6.14
CA SER A 52 -4.36 -20.39 -7.50
C SER A 52 -4.87 -18.95 -7.50
N PHE A 53 -6.00 -18.71 -6.82
CA PHE A 53 -6.53 -17.37 -6.61
C PHE A 53 -5.54 -16.50 -5.81
N PHE A 54 -4.92 -17.04 -4.76
CA PHE A 54 -3.92 -16.29 -3.99
C PHE A 54 -2.79 -15.75 -4.89
N THR A 55 -2.31 -16.60 -5.80
CA THR A 55 -1.21 -16.24 -6.70
C THR A 55 -1.66 -15.25 -7.76
N SER A 56 -2.80 -15.50 -8.43
CA SER A 56 -3.35 -14.59 -9.45
C SER A 56 -3.65 -13.22 -8.85
N PHE A 57 -4.29 -13.19 -7.69
CA PHE A 57 -4.70 -11.96 -7.03
C PHE A 57 -3.50 -11.13 -6.57
N ARG A 58 -2.46 -11.77 -6.03
CA ARG A 58 -1.21 -11.07 -5.68
C ARG A 58 -0.55 -10.47 -6.91
N ASP A 59 -0.53 -11.19 -8.03
CA ASP A 59 0.04 -10.69 -9.28
C ASP A 59 -0.81 -9.55 -9.88
N ALA A 60 -2.14 -9.61 -9.74
CA ALA A 60 -3.04 -8.51 -10.07
C ALA A 60 -2.72 -7.25 -9.27
N CYS A 61 -2.62 -7.35 -7.93
CA CYS A 61 -2.21 -6.23 -7.05
C CYS A 61 -0.87 -5.62 -7.50
N MET A 62 0.08 -6.48 -7.85
CA MET A 62 1.41 -6.10 -8.30
C MET A 62 1.41 -5.42 -9.68
N SER A 63 0.51 -5.78 -10.57
CA SER A 63 0.47 -5.21 -11.92
C SER A 63 0.08 -3.73 -11.98
N CYS A 64 -0.54 -3.18 -10.94
CA CYS A 64 -1.06 -1.80 -10.91
C CYS A 64 -0.06 -0.75 -10.39
N ARG A 65 1.20 -1.14 -10.10
CA ARG A 65 2.19 -0.23 -9.48
C ARG A 65 2.47 1.04 -10.29
N GLU A 66 2.51 0.95 -11.61
CA GLU A 66 2.82 2.12 -12.46
C GLU A 66 1.72 3.17 -12.37
N THR A 67 0.46 2.73 -12.41
CA THR A 67 -0.70 3.60 -12.21
C THR A 67 -0.66 4.27 -10.84
N ILE A 68 -0.37 3.51 -9.79
CA ILE A 68 -0.22 4.05 -8.43
C ILE A 68 0.90 5.09 -8.34
N PHE A 69 2.02 4.87 -9.05
CA PHE A 69 3.08 5.86 -9.14
C PHE A 69 2.61 7.14 -9.81
N ASP A 70 1.96 7.01 -10.98
CA ASP A 70 1.52 8.15 -11.77
C ASP A 70 0.48 9.00 -11.03
N GLU A 71 -0.44 8.37 -10.30
CA GLU A 71 -1.48 9.06 -9.55
C GLU A 71 -0.97 9.73 -8.26
N LEU A 72 -0.04 9.09 -7.53
CA LEU A 72 0.28 9.49 -6.15
C LEU A 72 1.68 10.08 -5.98
N LEU A 73 2.62 9.73 -6.85
CA LEU A 73 4.05 9.96 -6.65
C LEU A 73 4.72 10.78 -7.75
N SER A 74 4.11 10.89 -8.93
CA SER A 74 4.62 11.63 -10.08
C SER A 74 4.94 13.11 -9.76
N SER A 75 4.20 13.72 -8.84
CA SER A 75 4.45 15.10 -8.39
C SER A 75 5.68 15.25 -7.48
N TYR A 76 6.19 14.14 -6.92
CA TYR A 76 7.29 14.13 -5.95
C TYR A 76 8.58 13.53 -6.51
N ILE A 77 8.48 12.64 -7.48
CA ILE A 77 9.60 11.94 -8.09
C ILE A 77 9.51 12.15 -9.60
N PRO A 78 10.54 12.70 -10.26
CA PRO A 78 10.53 12.86 -11.70
C PRO A 78 10.34 11.50 -12.39
N SER A 79 9.40 11.45 -13.33
CA SER A 79 9.07 10.23 -14.06
C SER A 79 10.25 9.76 -14.92
N ASN A 80 10.94 8.72 -14.47
CA ASN A 80 11.93 7.97 -15.24
C ASN A 80 11.39 6.54 -15.55
N GLU A 81 12.16 5.72 -16.27
CA GLU A 81 11.81 4.35 -16.67
C GLU A 81 11.62 3.34 -15.49
N THR A 82 11.58 3.81 -14.23
CA THR A 82 11.55 2.94 -13.03
C THR A 82 10.34 3.14 -12.11
N LYS A 83 9.22 3.68 -12.63
CA LYS A 83 7.97 3.97 -11.88
C LYS A 83 7.50 2.80 -10.99
N SER A 84 7.32 1.62 -11.61
CA SER A 84 6.92 0.37 -10.95
C SER A 84 7.82 0.03 -9.76
N LYS A 85 9.14 0.14 -9.97
CA LYS A 85 10.15 -0.19 -8.96
C LYS A 85 10.11 0.80 -7.82
N ARG A 86 9.87 2.07 -8.13
CA ARG A 86 9.86 3.15 -7.15
C ARG A 86 8.79 2.98 -6.07
N VAL A 87 7.59 2.53 -6.45
CA VAL A 87 6.53 2.19 -5.48
C VAL A 87 7.02 1.10 -4.53
N CYS A 88 7.63 0.04 -5.06
CA CYS A 88 8.18 -1.03 -4.23
C CYS A 88 9.28 -0.52 -3.28
N MET A 89 10.20 0.30 -3.80
CA MET A 89 11.29 0.85 -3.03
C MET A 89 10.78 1.70 -1.86
N ILE A 90 9.79 2.57 -2.08
CA ILE A 90 9.18 3.37 -1.01
C ILE A 90 8.60 2.49 0.08
N ILE A 91 7.82 1.46 -0.28
CA ILE A 91 7.21 0.53 0.67
C ILE A 91 8.29 -0.21 1.48
N ALA A 92 9.38 -0.62 0.82
CA ALA A 92 10.48 -1.34 1.43
C ALA A 92 11.34 -0.45 2.34
N GLU A 93 11.59 0.79 1.94
CA GLU A 93 12.31 1.75 2.78
C GLU A 93 11.47 2.14 3.98
N CYS A 94 10.15 2.29 3.85
CA CYS A 94 9.27 2.44 5.01
C CYS A 94 9.43 1.26 5.98
N GLU A 95 9.45 0.02 5.49
CA GLU A 95 9.63 -1.18 6.32
C GLU A 95 10.97 -1.17 7.08
N LEU A 96 12.05 -0.82 6.38
CA LEU A 96 13.38 -0.73 6.95
C LEU A 96 13.47 0.39 8.00
N GLN A 97 13.01 1.59 7.66
CA GLN A 97 13.14 2.78 8.51
C GLN A 97 12.26 2.69 9.75
N LYS A 98 11.10 2.03 9.70
CA LYS A 98 10.27 1.80 10.89
C LYS A 98 11.00 1.00 11.99
N LYS A 99 11.86 0.06 11.61
CA LYS A 99 12.65 -0.74 12.56
C LYS A 99 13.79 0.06 13.18
N ASN A 100 14.36 1.00 12.42
CA ASN A 100 15.53 1.77 12.81
C ASN A 100 15.20 3.14 13.46
N CYS A 101 13.99 3.66 13.24
CA CYS A 101 13.60 4.99 13.72
C CYS A 101 13.23 4.96 15.21
N LYS A 102 13.89 5.78 16.03
CA LYS A 102 13.56 5.91 17.47
C LYS A 102 12.37 6.84 17.74
N ASN A 103 12.08 7.76 16.82
CA ASN A 103 11.01 8.74 16.97
C ASN A 103 9.66 8.14 16.58
N GLU A 104 8.72 8.11 17.52
CA GLU A 104 7.41 7.48 17.34
C GLU A 104 6.52 8.22 16.33
N CYS A 105 6.62 9.55 16.24
CA CYS A 105 5.91 10.33 15.21
C CYS A 105 6.40 9.94 13.82
N ASN A 106 7.73 9.87 13.62
CA ASN A 106 8.30 9.48 12.34
C ASN A 106 7.95 8.03 11.96
N LYS A 107 7.95 7.11 12.94
CA LYS A 107 7.46 5.73 12.76
C LYS A 107 6.01 5.70 12.30
N ASN A 108 5.12 6.48 12.92
CA ASN A 108 3.71 6.53 12.55
C ASN A 108 3.52 7.08 11.14
N ILE A 109 4.31 8.08 10.72
CA ILE A 109 4.29 8.59 9.34
C ILE A 109 4.75 7.52 8.35
N LEU A 110 5.85 6.82 8.65
CA LEU A 110 6.36 5.73 7.80
C LEU A 110 5.35 4.58 7.69
N PHE A 111 4.68 4.25 8.80
CA PHE A 111 3.62 3.24 8.82
C PHE A 111 2.42 3.69 7.99
N GLY A 112 1.96 4.92 8.17
CA GLY A 112 0.86 5.50 7.40
C GLY A 112 1.13 5.50 5.90
N ILE A 113 2.34 5.88 5.46
CA ILE A 113 2.72 5.84 4.04
C ILE A 113 2.72 4.39 3.51
N GLN A 114 3.33 3.46 4.25
CA GLN A 114 3.40 2.07 3.82
C GLN A 114 2.02 1.44 3.70
N THR A 115 1.21 1.54 4.75
CA THR A 115 -0.14 0.96 4.79
C THR A 115 -1.01 1.57 3.70
N PHE A 116 -0.90 2.89 3.47
CA PHE A 116 -1.63 3.55 2.40
C PHE A 116 -1.25 2.97 1.02
N LEU A 117 0.03 2.89 0.69
CA LEU A 117 0.47 2.35 -0.62
C LEU A 117 0.11 0.88 -0.79
N VAL A 118 0.26 0.05 0.25
CA VAL A 118 -0.16 -1.36 0.23
C VAL A 118 -1.67 -1.48 0.02
N ASN A 119 -2.46 -0.62 0.66
CA ASN A 119 -3.91 -0.56 0.46
C ASN A 119 -4.27 -0.15 -0.97
N CYS A 120 -3.58 0.85 -1.55
CA CYS A 120 -3.79 1.23 -2.95
C CYS A 120 -3.53 0.06 -3.90
N LEU A 121 -2.43 -0.67 -3.72
CA LEU A 121 -2.10 -1.85 -4.53
C LEU A 121 -3.14 -2.96 -4.37
N PHE A 122 -3.59 -3.21 -3.14
CA PHE A 122 -4.62 -4.20 -2.85
C PHE A 122 -5.96 -3.84 -3.49
N THR A 123 -6.43 -2.60 -3.33
CA THR A 123 -7.68 -2.11 -3.93
C THR A 123 -7.61 -2.15 -5.46
N ALA A 124 -6.47 -1.77 -6.05
CA ALA A 124 -6.27 -1.88 -7.49
C ALA A 124 -6.30 -3.34 -7.97
N GLY A 125 -5.73 -4.26 -7.18
CA GLY A 125 -5.86 -5.70 -7.40
C GLY A 125 -7.31 -6.18 -7.34
N CYS A 126 -8.09 -5.73 -6.35
CA CYS A 126 -9.54 -6.02 -6.29
C CYS A 126 -10.26 -5.53 -7.54
N ASN A 127 -9.97 -4.32 -8.01
CA ASN A 127 -10.60 -3.76 -9.21
C ASN A 127 -10.29 -4.59 -10.45
N LYS A 128 -9.05 -5.06 -10.57
CA LYS A 128 -8.59 -5.87 -11.69
C LYS A 128 -9.13 -7.30 -11.66
N GLU A 129 -9.11 -7.97 -10.52
CA GLU A 129 -9.52 -9.38 -10.41
C GLU A 129 -11.03 -9.55 -10.43
N PHE A 130 -11.77 -8.64 -9.78
CA PHE A 130 -13.23 -8.74 -9.65
C PHE A 130 -13.99 -7.87 -10.66
N ASN A 131 -13.29 -7.16 -11.56
CA ASN A 131 -13.87 -6.18 -12.49
C ASN A 131 -14.82 -5.19 -11.79
N ALA A 132 -14.38 -4.70 -10.63
CA ALA A 132 -15.15 -3.80 -9.78
C ALA A 132 -14.48 -2.41 -9.68
N SER A 133 -15.22 -1.43 -9.16
CA SER A 133 -14.75 -0.06 -8.96
C SER A 133 -14.64 0.28 -7.47
N PHE A 134 -13.88 -0.52 -6.72
CA PHE A 134 -13.53 -0.21 -5.34
C PHE A 134 -12.69 1.08 -5.29
N SER A 135 -13.02 1.95 -4.34
CA SER A 135 -12.25 3.14 -4.02
C SER A 135 -11.80 3.07 -2.56
N LEU A 136 -10.64 3.67 -2.28
CA LEU A 136 -10.23 3.89 -0.89
C LEU A 136 -11.14 4.97 -0.30
N SER A 137 -11.82 4.66 0.78
CA SER A 137 -12.54 5.68 1.55
C SER A 137 -11.55 6.74 1.99
N SER A 138 -11.83 8.00 1.64
CA SER A 138 -11.15 9.15 2.24
C SER A 138 -11.19 9.01 3.76
N PRO A 139 -10.15 9.44 4.50
CA PRO A 139 -10.20 9.41 5.95
C PRO A 139 -11.45 10.16 6.37
N ASP A 140 -12.39 9.42 6.96
CA ASP A 140 -13.67 9.94 7.40
C ASP A 140 -13.40 11.16 8.28
N ARG A 141 -13.82 12.35 7.82
CA ARG A 141 -13.90 13.55 8.67
C ARG A 141 -14.84 13.35 9.87
N THR A 142 -15.48 12.19 9.97
CA THR A 142 -16.50 11.75 10.93
C THR A 142 -15.98 10.76 11.98
N THR A 143 -14.67 10.72 12.29
CA THR A 143 -14.17 10.02 13.49
C THR A 143 -14.68 10.60 14.82
N GLN A 144 -15.59 11.57 14.80
CA GLN A 144 -16.34 12.05 15.98
C GLN A 144 -17.83 11.65 16.02
N ARG A 145 -18.34 10.79 15.13
CA ARG A 145 -19.76 10.34 15.20
C ARG A 145 -19.97 8.85 14.94
N ILE A 146 -19.34 8.00 15.74
CA ILE A 146 -19.85 6.63 15.94
C ILE A 146 -20.19 6.47 17.42
N ASN A 147 -21.28 7.10 17.83
CA ASN A 147 -22.02 6.68 19.02
C ASN A 147 -23.45 6.24 18.71
N GLN A 148 -23.93 6.35 17.46
CA GLN A 148 -25.28 5.91 17.10
C GLN A 148 -25.31 5.53 15.62
N ILE A 149 -25.05 4.26 15.30
CA ILE A 149 -25.59 3.64 14.10
C ILE A 149 -26.49 2.52 14.60
N PRO A 150 -27.79 2.49 14.27
CA PRO A 150 -28.63 1.36 14.61
C PRO A 150 -28.08 0.13 13.90
N ILE A 151 -27.78 -0.90 14.68
CA ILE A 151 -27.40 -2.22 14.17
C ILE A 151 -28.63 -2.76 13.44
N TYR A 152 -28.62 -2.67 12.10
CA TYR A 152 -29.54 -3.47 11.30
C TYR A 152 -28.96 -4.88 11.21
N ASN A 153 -29.48 -5.78 12.05
CA ASN A 153 -29.28 -7.22 11.89
C ASN A 153 -29.95 -7.65 10.59
N TYR A 154 -29.22 -7.55 9.48
CA TYR A 154 -29.59 -8.24 8.27
C TYR A 154 -29.38 -9.74 8.53
N ASN A 155 -30.48 -10.45 8.78
CA ASN A 155 -30.51 -11.91 8.77
C ASN A 155 -30.21 -12.39 7.35
N LEU A 156 -28.92 -12.51 7.04
CA LEU A 156 -28.34 -13.09 5.83
C LEU A 156 -28.95 -14.45 5.40
N PRO A 157 -29.51 -15.31 6.29
CA PRO A 157 -30.16 -16.55 5.87
C PRO A 157 -31.43 -16.38 5.03
N LEU A 158 -32.09 -15.20 5.06
CA LEU A 158 -33.32 -14.94 4.30
C LEU A 158 -33.08 -14.44 2.87
N LEU A 159 -31.84 -14.11 2.51
CA LEU A 159 -31.47 -13.65 1.16
C LEU A 159 -31.19 -14.81 0.19
N PHE A 160 -31.15 -16.05 0.68
CA PHE A 160 -30.90 -17.25 -0.11
C PHE A 160 -31.97 -18.33 0.07
N ALA A 161 -33.17 -17.94 0.51
CA ALA A 161 -34.35 -18.81 0.52
C ALA A 161 -35.12 -18.72 -0.80
#